data_AF-A0A661SHN9-F1
#
_entry.id   AF-A0A661SHN9-F1
#
_cell.length_a   1.000
_cell.length_b   1.000
_cell.length_c   1.000
_cell.angle_alpha   90.00
_cell.angle_beta   90.00
_cell.angle_gamma   90.00
#
_symmetry.space_group_name_H-M   'P 1'
#
loop_
_entity.id
_entity.type
_entity.pdbx_description
1 polymer ?
#
loop_
_entity_poly.entity_id
_entity_poly.type
_entity_poly.pdbx_seq_one_letter_code
_entity_poly.pdbx_strand_id
1 'polypeptide(L)'
;MMGSLLGSLLAAALAPPSSNPPTTVPKRHSYQDQKKRQERARKHREGLARWKRLQEEQAAQTEREKAMRKKAASELLAQLDTVGSSGDLELQPLGDTETDPLEKHLKKELEPLSNGRYDTSYLSPIKRTMCASYFAKKAADAAKKGDFVYARYLQRQAEHVLTGKMTDLPCQFDGAPEPPPPPAPEKAKVTPGPYEEMLQNFSQQIKILSNIEVKLRHVQRTKEEARKKMQEAEKSISEIRKRSAVGKKPQGKQEDDEMEKAQALLRQAQDQLQQANHSEEELLKKKKEIETNFRKMQSHLEARKKGKGNY
;
A
#
# COMPACT_ATOMS: atom_id res chain seq x y z
N MET A 1 32.22 56.31 -43.42
CA MET A 1 33.53 56.64 -42.79
C MET A 1 34.08 55.36 -42.18
N MET A 2 34.96 54.70 -42.94
CA MET A 2 35.81 53.59 -42.49
C MET A 2 37.02 54.18 -41.78
N GLY A 3 37.45 53.58 -40.67
CA GLY A 3 38.79 53.82 -40.14
C GLY A 3 38.89 53.78 -38.62
N SER A 4 39.06 52.57 -38.06
CA SER A 4 39.98 52.37 -36.93
C SER A 4 40.21 50.86 -36.70
N LEU A 5 41.04 50.25 -37.56
CA LEU A 5 41.49 48.84 -37.42
C LEU A 5 43.02 48.68 -37.55
N LEU A 6 43.79 49.76 -37.47
CA LEU A 6 45.26 49.72 -37.65
C LEU A 6 46.08 50.09 -36.40
N GLY A 7 45.44 50.37 -35.26
CA GLY A 7 46.16 50.73 -34.03
C GLY A 7 46.76 49.56 -33.23
N SER A 8 46.31 48.32 -33.45
CA SER A 8 46.66 47.18 -32.58
C SER A 8 47.71 46.23 -33.16
N LEU A 9 48.23 46.46 -34.37
CA LEU A 9 49.21 45.57 -35.01
C LEU A 9 50.67 46.02 -34.88
N LEU A 10 50.94 47.27 -34.46
CA LEU A 10 52.31 47.81 -34.39
C LEU A 10 52.92 47.82 -32.98
N ALA A 11 52.14 47.56 -31.92
CA ALA A 11 52.67 47.45 -30.55
C ALA A 11 53.28 46.06 -30.23
N ALA A 12 53.09 45.06 -31.11
CA ALA A 12 53.60 43.70 -30.90
C ALA A 12 55.01 43.46 -31.49
N ALA A 13 55.61 44.46 -32.16
CA ALA A 13 56.87 44.29 -32.90
C ALA A 13 58.14 44.77 -32.18
N LEU A 14 58.05 45.34 -30.96
CA LEU A 14 59.20 45.93 -30.24
C LEU A 14 59.33 45.50 -28.77
N ALA A 15 58.59 44.47 -28.32
CA ALA A 15 58.74 43.92 -26.97
C ALA A 15 59.78 42.78 -26.96
N PRO A 16 60.80 42.80 -26.08
CA PRO A 16 61.82 41.76 -26.01
C PRO A 16 61.21 40.40 -25.61
N PRO A 17 61.77 39.25 -26.05
CA PRO A 17 61.20 37.94 -25.80
C PRO A 17 61.34 37.59 -24.33
N SER A 18 60.25 37.74 -23.57
CA SER A 18 60.12 37.12 -22.26
C SER A 18 59.83 35.64 -22.47
N SER A 19 60.77 34.80 -22.04
CA SER A 19 60.67 33.36 -21.98
C SER A 19 59.48 32.93 -21.11
N ASN A 20 58.35 32.56 -21.71
CA ASN A 20 57.37 31.59 -21.16
C ASN A 20 56.36 31.22 -22.27
N PRO A 21 56.23 29.96 -22.70
CA PRO A 21 55.19 29.58 -23.65
C PRO A 21 53.82 29.52 -22.96
N PRO A 22 52.76 30.13 -23.53
CA PRO A 22 51.39 29.90 -23.05
C PRO A 22 50.93 28.50 -23.46
N THR A 23 50.61 27.69 -22.46
CA THR A 23 50.06 26.34 -22.61
C THR A 23 48.71 26.40 -23.34
N THR A 24 48.68 25.93 -24.58
CA THR A 24 47.46 25.64 -25.32
C THR A 24 46.84 24.35 -24.77
N VAL A 25 45.74 24.48 -24.02
CA VAL A 25 44.92 23.35 -23.54
C VAL A 25 43.73 23.13 -24.52
N PRO A 26 43.34 21.87 -24.84
CA PRO A 26 42.89 21.50 -26.19
C PRO A 26 41.37 21.56 -26.42
N LYS A 27 40.94 22.12 -27.57
CA LYS A 27 39.55 22.22 -28.07
C LYS A 27 38.79 20.89 -28.25
N ARG A 28 39.43 19.73 -28.10
CA ARG A 28 38.86 18.40 -28.47
C ARG A 28 37.91 17.79 -27.43
N HIS A 29 38.01 18.18 -26.15
CA HIS A 29 37.11 17.66 -25.09
C HIS A 29 35.72 18.31 -25.10
N SER A 30 35.60 19.57 -25.54
CA SER A 30 34.31 20.29 -25.56
C SER A 30 33.25 19.65 -26.46
N TYR A 31 33.66 19.08 -27.59
CA TYR A 31 32.74 18.49 -28.58
C TYR A 31 32.17 17.14 -28.11
N GLN A 32 32.97 16.32 -27.42
CA GLN A 32 32.50 15.05 -26.86
C GLN A 32 31.52 15.27 -25.71
N ASP A 33 31.75 16.29 -24.87
CA ASP A 33 30.84 16.61 -23.77
C ASP A 33 29.51 17.20 -24.27
N GLN A 34 29.55 17.99 -25.35
CA GLN A 34 28.34 18.53 -25.97
C GLN A 34 27.48 17.41 -26.60
N LYS A 35 28.11 16.42 -27.24
CA LYS A 35 27.42 15.26 -27.80
C LYS A 35 26.79 14.36 -26.71
N LYS A 36 27.51 14.11 -25.61
CA LYS A 36 26.97 13.40 -24.44
C LYS A 36 25.79 14.13 -23.79
N ARG A 37 25.84 15.47 -23.71
CA ARG A 37 24.73 16.29 -23.20
C ARG A 37 23.49 16.20 -24.10
N GLN A 38 23.66 16.23 -25.42
CA GLN A 38 22.55 16.05 -26.36
C GLN A 38 21.92 14.65 -26.26
N GLU A 39 22.72 13.59 -26.18
CA GLU A 39 22.19 12.23 -26.01
C GLU A 39 21.43 12.06 -24.69
N ARG A 40 21.95 12.61 -23.59
CA ARG A 40 21.25 12.60 -22.30
C ARG A 40 19.94 13.39 -22.37
N ALA A 41 19.92 14.55 -23.03
CA ALA A 41 18.71 15.33 -23.23
C ALA A 41 17.67 14.58 -24.09
N ARG A 42 18.12 13.84 -25.12
CA ARG A 42 17.23 13.02 -25.97
C ARG A 42 16.62 11.86 -25.18
N LYS A 43 17.45 11.10 -24.45
CA LYS A 43 16.98 10.01 -23.58
C LYS A 43 16.03 10.51 -22.49
N HIS A 44 16.29 11.70 -21.95
CA HIS A 44 15.41 12.33 -20.97
C HIS A 44 14.04 12.71 -21.58
N ARG A 45 14.01 13.28 -22.80
CA ARG A 45 12.76 13.58 -23.52
C ARG A 45 11.97 12.31 -23.85
N GLU A 46 12.64 11.27 -24.32
CA GLU A 46 12.03 9.97 -24.61
C GLU A 46 11.46 9.33 -23.32
N GLY A 47 12.19 9.41 -22.20
CA GLY A 47 11.73 8.96 -20.89
C GLY A 47 10.49 9.71 -20.39
N LEU A 48 10.49 11.04 -20.50
CA LEU A 48 9.32 11.87 -20.15
C LEU A 48 8.10 11.57 -21.02
N ALA A 49 8.29 11.34 -22.32
CA ALA A 49 7.19 10.99 -23.22
C ALA A 49 6.60 9.61 -22.89
N ARG A 50 7.45 8.63 -22.59
CA ARG A 50 6.99 7.30 -22.13
C ARG A 50 6.26 7.39 -20.79
N TRP A 51 6.75 8.21 -19.86
CA TRP A 51 6.12 8.42 -18.57
C TRP A 51 4.73 9.08 -18.69
N LYS A 52 4.60 10.11 -19.54
CA LYS A 52 3.29 10.73 -19.82
C LYS A 52 2.29 9.74 -20.41
N ARG A 53 2.71 8.90 -21.36
CA ARG A 53 1.85 7.85 -21.93
C ARG A 53 1.36 6.86 -20.87
N LEU A 54 2.26 6.40 -19.98
CA LEU A 54 1.87 5.51 -18.88
C LEU A 54 0.89 6.18 -17.92
N GLN A 55 1.03 7.49 -17.70
CA GLN A 55 0.09 8.25 -16.88
C GLN A 55 -1.30 8.34 -17.51
N GLU A 56 -1.36 8.63 -18.81
CA GLU A 56 -2.60 8.68 -19.58
C GLU A 56 -3.28 7.30 -19.66
N GLU A 57 -2.50 6.22 -19.84
CA GLU A 57 -3.00 4.85 -19.83
C GLU A 57 -3.56 4.44 -18.46
N GLN A 58 -2.89 4.79 -17.36
CA GLN A 58 -3.42 4.53 -16.02
C GLN A 58 -4.68 5.33 -15.73
N ALA A 59 -4.73 6.61 -16.12
CA ALA A 59 -5.92 7.43 -15.97
C ALA A 59 -7.10 6.82 -16.76
N ALA A 60 -6.87 6.41 -18.01
CA ALA A 60 -7.88 5.75 -18.84
C ALA A 60 -8.35 4.41 -18.25
N GLN A 61 -7.45 3.61 -17.67
CA GLN A 61 -7.82 2.36 -16.99
C GLN A 61 -8.68 2.61 -15.75
N THR A 62 -8.31 3.58 -14.91
CA THR A 62 -9.08 3.88 -13.69
C THR A 62 -10.48 4.41 -14.02
N GLU A 63 -10.64 5.22 -15.07
CA GLU A 63 -11.95 5.67 -15.51
C GLU A 63 -12.79 4.51 -16.10
N ARG A 64 -12.17 3.59 -16.83
CA ARG A 64 -12.85 2.36 -17.29
C ARG A 64 -13.28 1.48 -16.11
N GLU A 65 -12.43 1.30 -15.10
CA GLU A 65 -12.78 0.54 -13.90
C GLU A 65 -13.91 1.19 -13.10
N LYS A 66 -13.88 2.52 -12.94
CA LYS A 66 -14.98 3.26 -12.31
C LYS A 66 -16.28 3.12 -13.10
N ALA A 67 -16.22 3.21 -14.42
CA ALA A 67 -17.39 3.03 -15.28
C ALA A 67 -17.94 1.60 -15.19
N MET A 68 -17.08 0.59 -15.17
CA MET A 68 -17.48 -0.82 -14.97
C MET A 68 -18.08 -1.05 -13.59
N ARG A 69 -17.50 -0.47 -12.53
CA ARG A 69 -18.05 -0.54 -11.16
C ARG A 69 -19.40 0.16 -11.05
N LYS A 70 -19.57 1.33 -11.70
CA LYS A 70 -20.86 2.02 -11.76
C LYS A 70 -21.91 1.19 -12.48
N LYS A 71 -21.56 0.57 -13.62
CA LYS A 71 -22.47 -0.34 -14.34
C LYS A 71 -22.85 -1.57 -13.51
N ALA A 72 -21.87 -2.22 -12.88
CA ALA A 72 -22.12 -3.36 -12.00
C ALA A 72 -22.97 -2.97 -10.78
N ALA A 73 -22.75 -1.78 -10.21
CA ALA A 73 -23.56 -1.26 -9.12
C ALA A 73 -25.00 -0.95 -9.56
N SER A 74 -25.21 -0.35 -10.74
CA SER A 74 -26.56 -0.13 -11.29
C SER A 74 -27.27 -1.43 -11.64
N GLU A 75 -26.53 -2.45 -12.10
CA GLU A 75 -27.10 -3.78 -12.38
C GLU A 75 -27.52 -4.50 -11.09
N LEU A 76 -26.72 -4.39 -10.02
CA LEU A 76 -27.09 -4.88 -8.70
C LEU A 76 -28.31 -4.12 -8.13
N LEU A 77 -28.41 -2.80 -8.33
CA LEU A 77 -29.58 -2.02 -7.93
C LEU A 77 -30.83 -2.42 -8.72
N ALA A 78 -30.71 -2.64 -10.04
CA ALA A 78 -31.83 -3.13 -10.86
C ALA A 78 -32.28 -4.54 -10.47
N GLN A 79 -31.36 -5.40 -10.00
CA GLN A 79 -31.69 -6.72 -9.44
C GLN A 79 -32.39 -6.61 -8.07
N LEU A 80 -32.18 -5.52 -7.32
CA LEU A 80 -32.87 -5.25 -6.06
C LEU A 80 -34.26 -4.65 -6.30
N ASP A 81 -34.41 -3.76 -7.29
CA ASP A 81 -35.71 -3.20 -7.72
C ASP A 81 -36.66 -4.27 -8.30
N THR A 82 -36.13 -5.39 -8.80
CA THR A 82 -36.96 -6.51 -9.28
C THR A 82 -37.45 -7.44 -8.17
N VAL A 83 -37.01 -7.26 -6.91
CA VAL A 83 -37.44 -8.07 -5.74
C VAL A 83 -38.45 -7.33 -4.84
N GLY A 84 -38.86 -6.12 -5.20
CA GLY A 84 -39.77 -5.31 -4.37
C GLY A 84 -40.69 -4.40 -5.17
N SER A 85 -41.45 -4.93 -6.13
CA SER A 85 -42.59 -4.20 -6.70
C SER A 85 -43.70 -4.07 -5.65
N SER A 86 -43.69 -2.98 -4.89
CA SER A 86 -44.88 -2.21 -4.47
C SER A 86 -44.48 -1.16 -3.44
N GLY A 87 -44.52 0.11 -3.85
CA GLY A 87 -44.47 1.25 -2.94
C GLY A 87 -43.65 2.39 -3.51
N ASP A 88 -44.35 3.36 -4.11
CA ASP A 88 -43.81 4.69 -4.41
C ASP A 88 -43.04 5.25 -3.22
N LEU A 89 -41.77 5.56 -3.44
CA LEU A 89 -40.98 6.41 -2.55
C LEU A 89 -40.42 7.55 -3.39
N GLU A 90 -41.20 8.62 -3.47
CA GLU A 90 -40.69 9.95 -3.82
C GLU A 90 -39.52 10.29 -2.89
N LEU A 91 -38.35 10.48 -3.47
CA LEU A 91 -37.18 11.04 -2.78
C LEU A 91 -37.42 12.54 -2.56
N GLN A 92 -38.09 12.89 -1.46
CA GLN A 92 -38.10 14.26 -0.95
C GLN A 92 -36.84 14.57 -0.13
N PRO A 93 -36.34 15.81 -0.20
CA PRO A 93 -35.03 16.18 0.33
C PRO A 93 -35.04 16.20 1.87
N LEU A 94 -33.94 15.69 2.45
CA LEU A 94 -33.62 15.79 3.88
C LEU A 94 -33.62 17.27 4.32
N GLY A 95 -34.77 17.72 4.80
CA GLY A 95 -34.96 18.98 5.51
C GLY A 95 -35.34 18.69 6.95
N ASP A 96 -34.58 19.29 7.86
CA ASP A 96 -34.79 19.27 9.30
C ASP A 96 -36.26 19.56 9.67
N THR A 97 -36.90 18.68 10.45
CA THR A 97 -37.67 19.02 11.67
C THR A 97 -38.44 17.80 12.23
N GLU A 98 -38.39 17.70 13.57
CA GLU A 98 -39.38 17.10 14.48
C GLU A 98 -39.81 15.62 14.32
N THR A 99 -39.12 14.80 15.14
CA THR A 99 -39.70 13.79 16.06
C THR A 99 -40.72 12.81 15.49
N ASP A 100 -40.19 11.75 14.90
CA ASP A 100 -40.90 10.51 14.57
C ASP A 100 -41.20 9.69 15.86
N PRO A 101 -42.40 9.10 16.06
CA PRO A 101 -42.78 8.39 17.30
C PRO A 101 -42.08 7.04 17.50
N LEU A 102 -41.16 6.66 16.62
CA LEU A 102 -40.36 5.42 16.72
C LEU A 102 -39.21 5.52 17.73
N GLU A 103 -38.78 6.72 18.12
CA GLU A 103 -37.70 6.89 19.12
C GLU A 103 -38.12 6.52 20.55
N LYS A 104 -39.42 6.56 20.88
CA LYS A 104 -39.89 6.23 22.24
C LYS A 104 -39.82 4.73 22.56
N HIS A 105 -39.80 3.87 21.54
CA HIS A 105 -39.63 2.43 21.74
C HIS A 105 -38.16 1.99 21.69
N LEU A 106 -37.28 2.71 20.99
CA LEU A 106 -35.83 2.40 20.98
C LEU A 106 -35.08 2.87 22.25
N LYS A 107 -35.55 3.95 22.91
CA LYS A 107 -34.90 4.47 24.12
C LYS A 107 -35.13 3.62 25.38
N LYS A 108 -35.93 2.55 25.31
CA LYS A 108 -36.16 1.62 26.43
C LYS A 108 -35.32 0.34 26.39
N GLU A 109 -34.53 0.11 25.33
CA GLU A 109 -33.65 -1.08 25.19
C GLU A 109 -32.15 -0.74 25.17
N LEU A 110 -31.78 0.50 25.51
CA LEU A 110 -30.40 0.87 25.82
C LEU A 110 -30.25 1.00 27.32
N GLU A 111 -30.48 -0.12 28.04
CA GLU A 111 -29.82 -0.26 29.32
C GLU A 111 -28.30 -0.20 29.07
N PRO A 112 -27.53 0.53 29.90
CA PRO A 112 -26.08 0.60 29.73
C PRO A 112 -25.51 -0.82 29.71
N LEU A 113 -24.81 -1.15 28.63
CA LEU A 113 -24.04 -2.39 28.48
C LEU A 113 -23.22 -2.59 29.75
N SER A 114 -23.65 -3.58 30.53
CA SER A 114 -22.95 -4.12 31.68
C SER A 114 -21.46 -4.24 31.38
N ASN A 115 -20.60 -3.83 32.31
CA ASN A 115 -19.14 -3.89 32.18
C ASN A 115 -18.58 -5.34 32.16
N GLY A 116 -19.40 -6.35 31.86
CA GLY A 116 -19.08 -7.76 32.03
C GLY A 116 -18.91 -8.14 33.50
N ARG A 117 -19.38 -9.32 33.89
CA ARG A 117 -19.20 -9.85 35.26
C ARG A 117 -18.08 -10.88 35.36
N TYR A 118 -17.72 -11.49 34.23
CA TYR A 118 -16.78 -12.60 34.16
C TYR A 118 -15.55 -12.17 33.36
N ASP A 119 -14.42 -12.02 34.05
CA ASP A 119 -13.15 -11.74 33.41
C ASP A 119 -12.70 -12.94 32.55
N THR A 120 -12.23 -12.67 31.34
CA THR A 120 -11.68 -13.69 30.44
C THR A 120 -10.20 -13.46 30.14
N SER A 121 -9.60 -12.43 30.74
CA SER A 121 -8.20 -12.04 30.56
C SER A 121 -7.24 -13.15 31.00
N TYR A 122 -7.56 -13.90 32.05
CA TYR A 122 -6.74 -15.00 32.56
C TYR A 122 -6.80 -16.29 31.73
N LEU A 123 -7.75 -16.40 30.78
CA LEU A 123 -7.89 -17.59 29.96
C LEU A 123 -6.76 -17.67 28.92
N SER A 124 -6.16 -18.86 28.77
CA SER A 124 -5.21 -19.14 27.69
C SER A 124 -5.90 -19.07 26.32
N PRO A 125 -5.17 -18.87 25.21
CA PRO A 125 -5.77 -18.76 23.87
C PRO A 125 -6.70 -19.93 23.51
N ILE A 126 -6.33 -21.16 23.89
CA ILE A 126 -7.15 -22.36 23.66
C ILE A 126 -8.45 -22.29 24.48
N LYS A 127 -8.37 -21.93 25.77
CA LYS A 127 -9.56 -21.78 26.63
C LYS A 127 -10.47 -20.65 26.17
N ARG A 128 -9.92 -19.54 25.65
CA ARG A 128 -10.70 -18.46 25.02
C ARG A 128 -11.45 -18.96 23.79
N THR A 129 -10.80 -19.73 22.92
CA THR A 129 -11.48 -20.30 21.74
C THR A 129 -12.61 -21.26 22.13
N MET A 130 -12.41 -22.10 23.16
CA MET A 130 -13.45 -23.02 23.66
C MET A 130 -14.62 -22.27 24.30
N CYS A 131 -14.31 -21.22 25.06
CA CYS A 131 -15.32 -20.35 25.68
C CYS A 131 -16.09 -19.54 24.62
N ALA A 132 -15.43 -19.09 23.55
CA ALA A 132 -16.08 -18.43 22.42
C ALA A 132 -16.97 -19.38 21.60
N SER A 133 -16.53 -20.63 21.38
CA SER A 133 -17.32 -21.63 20.67
C SER A 133 -18.58 -22.03 21.45
N TYR A 134 -18.52 -22.07 22.79
CA TYR A 134 -19.69 -22.23 23.64
C TYR A 134 -20.76 -21.17 23.37
N PHE A 135 -20.38 -19.89 23.35
CA PHE A 135 -21.31 -18.80 23.06
C PHE A 135 -21.82 -18.83 21.63
N ALA A 136 -20.96 -19.15 20.65
CA ALA A 136 -21.38 -19.31 19.26
C ALA A 136 -22.40 -20.44 19.09
N LYS A 137 -22.23 -21.57 19.79
CA LYS A 137 -23.20 -22.67 19.79
C LYS A 137 -24.53 -22.24 20.38
N LYS A 138 -24.53 -21.58 21.54
CA LYS A 138 -25.75 -21.03 22.14
C LYS A 138 -26.43 -20.00 21.25
N ALA A 139 -25.66 -19.16 20.56
CA ALA A 139 -26.19 -18.18 19.62
C ALA A 139 -26.90 -18.86 18.44
N ALA A 140 -26.30 -19.92 17.90
CA ALA A 140 -26.92 -20.72 16.85
C ALA A 140 -28.21 -21.41 17.32
N ASP A 141 -28.22 -21.94 18.55
CA ASP A 141 -29.41 -22.57 19.14
C ASP A 141 -30.53 -21.54 19.41
N ALA A 142 -30.19 -20.31 19.82
CA ALA A 142 -31.13 -19.21 19.98
C ALA A 142 -31.72 -18.75 18.63
N ALA A 143 -30.87 -18.60 17.61
CA ALA A 143 -31.32 -18.23 16.25
C ALA A 143 -32.25 -19.29 15.65
N LYS A 144 -31.98 -20.59 15.86
CA LYS A 144 -32.87 -21.68 15.43
C LYS A 144 -34.25 -21.63 16.10
N LYS A 145 -34.35 -21.05 17.30
CA LYS A 145 -35.60 -20.85 18.03
C LYS A 145 -36.30 -19.52 17.69
N GLY A 146 -35.75 -18.75 16.74
CA GLY A 146 -36.29 -17.45 16.33
C GLY A 146 -35.88 -16.28 17.24
N ASP A 147 -35.04 -16.50 18.25
CA ASP A 147 -34.58 -15.45 19.17
C ASP A 147 -33.27 -14.82 18.66
N PHE A 148 -33.43 -13.93 17.67
CA PHE A 148 -32.29 -13.26 17.03
C PHE A 148 -31.62 -12.20 17.92
N VAL A 149 -32.37 -11.60 18.85
CA VAL A 149 -31.84 -10.60 19.79
C VAL A 149 -30.88 -11.30 20.76
N TYR A 150 -31.32 -12.42 21.34
CA TYR A 150 -30.47 -13.21 22.22
C TYR A 150 -29.29 -13.86 21.48
N ALA A 151 -29.48 -14.31 20.24
CA ALA A 151 -28.39 -14.82 19.41
C ALA A 151 -27.30 -13.76 19.17
N ARG A 152 -27.69 -12.53 18.85
CA ARG A 152 -26.75 -11.42 18.65
C ARG A 152 -26.03 -11.03 19.93
N TYR A 153 -26.74 -11.04 21.06
CA TYR A 153 -26.14 -10.84 22.38
C TYR A 153 -25.07 -11.90 22.67
N LEU A 154 -25.35 -13.18 22.45
CA LEU A 154 -24.39 -14.27 22.65
C LEU A 154 -23.20 -14.20 21.68
N GLN A 155 -23.41 -13.74 20.45
CA GLN A 155 -22.31 -13.52 19.51
C GLN A 155 -21.35 -12.43 20.01
N ARG A 156 -21.86 -11.34 20.59
CA ARG A 156 -21.01 -10.31 21.24
C ARG A 156 -20.23 -10.89 22.42
N GLN A 157 -20.83 -11.78 23.21
CA GLN A 157 -20.11 -12.47 24.27
C GLN A 157 -18.94 -13.30 23.70
N ALA A 158 -19.14 -14.00 22.57
CA ALA A 158 -18.06 -14.74 21.91
C ALA A 158 -16.90 -13.82 21.45
N GLU A 159 -17.21 -12.66 20.88
CA GLU A 159 -16.21 -11.66 20.49
C GLU A 159 -15.45 -11.09 21.68
N HIS A 160 -16.14 -10.85 22.80
CA HIS A 160 -15.52 -10.40 24.05
C HIS A 160 -14.51 -11.44 24.56
N VAL A 161 -14.87 -12.73 24.58
CA VAL A 161 -13.94 -13.80 24.97
C VAL A 161 -12.70 -13.82 24.08
N LEU A 162 -12.86 -13.73 22.76
CA LEU A 162 -11.74 -13.77 21.82
C LEU A 162 -10.79 -12.59 22.01
N THR A 163 -11.34 -11.43 22.33
CA THR A 163 -10.57 -10.20 22.58
C THR A 163 -10.06 -10.08 24.02
N GLY A 164 -10.37 -11.05 24.90
CA GLY A 164 -9.99 -11.04 26.31
C GLY A 164 -10.73 -9.98 27.14
N LYS A 165 -11.91 -9.53 26.67
CA LYS A 165 -12.81 -8.65 27.38
C LYS A 165 -13.74 -9.43 28.30
N MET A 166 -14.29 -8.74 29.30
CA MET A 166 -15.24 -9.34 30.23
C MET A 166 -16.54 -9.74 29.52
N THR A 167 -17.15 -10.81 30.02
CA THR A 167 -18.42 -11.35 29.54
C THR A 167 -19.49 -11.23 30.61
N ASP A 168 -20.74 -11.14 30.18
CA ASP A 168 -21.91 -11.01 31.08
C ASP A 168 -22.43 -12.36 31.58
N LEU A 169 -22.11 -13.45 30.85
CA LEU A 169 -22.48 -14.81 31.20
C LEU A 169 -21.22 -15.65 31.45
N PRO A 170 -21.27 -16.63 32.36
CA PRO A 170 -20.18 -17.58 32.51
C PRO A 170 -20.17 -18.53 31.32
N CYS A 171 -19.00 -18.77 30.73
CA CYS A 171 -18.87 -19.89 29.82
C CYS A 171 -18.68 -21.19 30.59
N GLN A 172 -19.46 -22.20 30.22
CA GLN A 172 -19.35 -23.54 30.76
C GLN A 172 -18.72 -24.42 29.67
N PHE A 173 -17.48 -24.81 29.90
CA PHE A 173 -16.87 -25.89 29.15
C PHE A 173 -16.43 -26.92 30.20
N ASP A 174 -16.94 -28.14 30.06
CA ASP A 174 -16.36 -29.29 30.74
C ASP A 174 -14.87 -29.24 30.40
N GLY A 175 -14.03 -29.24 31.43
CA GLY A 175 -12.60 -28.97 31.32
C GLY A 175 -12.04 -29.63 30.06
N ALA A 176 -11.21 -28.89 29.33
CA ALA A 176 -10.60 -29.37 28.09
C ALA A 176 -10.23 -30.85 28.28
N PRO A 177 -10.60 -31.76 27.36
CA PRO A 177 -10.16 -33.14 27.47
C PRO A 177 -8.67 -33.07 27.72
N GLU A 178 -8.24 -33.59 28.88
CA GLU A 178 -6.82 -33.65 29.19
C GLU A 178 -6.18 -34.30 27.96
N PRO A 179 -5.26 -33.61 27.27
CA PRO A 179 -4.55 -34.27 26.19
C PRO A 179 -4.01 -35.55 26.83
N PRO A 180 -4.23 -36.73 26.22
CA PRO A 180 -3.75 -37.98 26.79
C PRO A 180 -2.29 -37.75 27.19
N PRO A 181 -1.88 -38.15 28.41
CA PRO A 181 -0.53 -37.91 28.88
C PRO A 181 0.40 -38.35 27.76
N PRO A 182 1.34 -37.48 27.31
CA PRO A 182 2.23 -37.84 26.22
C PRO A 182 2.85 -39.18 26.60
N PRO A 183 2.88 -40.16 25.68
CA PRO A 183 3.49 -41.45 25.97
C PRO A 183 4.85 -41.18 26.62
N ALA A 184 5.13 -41.88 27.73
CA ALA A 184 6.38 -41.74 28.45
C ALA A 184 7.53 -41.68 27.44
N PRO A 185 8.53 -40.80 27.63
CA PRO A 185 9.55 -40.54 26.61
C PRO A 185 10.43 -41.79 26.45
N GLU A 186 9.94 -42.77 25.70
CA GLU A 186 10.80 -43.55 24.85
C GLU A 186 11.53 -42.53 23.98
N LYS A 187 12.84 -42.68 23.93
CA LYS A 187 13.75 -41.85 23.12
C LYS A 187 13.52 -42.09 21.62
N ALA A 188 12.28 -42.16 21.17
CA ALA A 188 11.92 -41.91 19.81
C ALA A 188 12.23 -40.43 19.57
N LYS A 189 13.30 -40.18 18.82
CA LYS A 189 13.42 -38.93 18.07
C LYS A 189 12.11 -38.79 17.30
N VAL A 190 11.17 -38.01 17.81
CA VAL A 190 9.96 -37.65 17.08
C VAL A 190 10.45 -36.73 15.98
N THR A 191 10.86 -37.32 14.86
CA THR A 191 10.96 -36.61 13.60
C THR A 191 9.56 -36.02 13.37
N PRO A 192 9.43 -34.69 13.27
CA PRO A 192 8.14 -34.09 12.96
C PRO A 192 7.58 -34.80 11.73
N GLY A 193 6.36 -35.31 11.85
CA GLY A 193 5.75 -36.01 10.73
C GLY A 193 5.73 -35.09 9.51
N PRO A 194 5.70 -35.61 8.27
CA PRO A 194 5.74 -34.81 7.04
C PRO A 194 4.60 -33.78 6.91
N TYR A 195 3.57 -33.88 7.76
CA TYR A 195 2.47 -32.92 7.85
C TYR A 195 2.80 -31.71 8.74
N GLU A 196 3.58 -31.92 9.81
CA GLU A 196 3.92 -30.89 10.79
C GLU A 196 5.00 -29.96 10.24
N GLU A 197 6.00 -30.50 9.54
CA GLU A 197 6.97 -29.71 8.76
C GLU A 197 6.27 -28.86 7.68
N MET A 198 5.25 -29.42 7.03
CA MET A 198 4.46 -28.71 6.03
C MET A 198 3.70 -27.53 6.65
N LEU A 199 3.01 -27.76 7.77
CA LEU A 199 2.29 -26.69 8.48
C LEU A 199 3.24 -25.58 8.96
N GLN A 200 4.42 -25.94 9.47
CA GLN A 200 5.43 -24.97 9.87
C GLN A 200 5.89 -24.12 8.67
N ASN A 201 6.20 -24.76 7.54
CA ASN A 201 6.58 -24.08 6.30
C ASN A 201 5.46 -23.16 5.79
N PHE A 202 4.19 -23.60 5.82
CA PHE A 202 3.03 -22.76 5.50
C PHE A 202 2.96 -21.53 6.41
N SER A 203 3.09 -21.70 7.72
CA SER A 203 3.03 -20.58 8.67
C SER A 203 4.16 -19.56 8.43
N GLN A 204 5.36 -20.04 8.10
CA GLN A 204 6.50 -19.18 7.77
C GLN A 204 6.25 -18.41 6.47
N GLN A 205 5.74 -19.07 5.44
CA GLN A 205 5.43 -18.42 4.16
C GLN A 205 4.32 -17.38 4.29
N ILE A 206 3.29 -17.62 5.12
CA ILE A 206 2.23 -16.64 5.43
C ILE A 206 2.84 -15.40 6.12
N LYS A 207 3.73 -15.59 7.10
CA LYS A 207 4.42 -14.48 7.78
C LYS A 207 5.27 -13.66 6.80
N ILE A 208 5.98 -14.32 5.89
CA ILE A 208 6.78 -13.65 4.86
C ILE A 208 5.88 -12.84 3.92
N LEU A 209 4.75 -13.41 3.47
CA LEU A 209 3.79 -12.72 2.61
C LEU A 209 3.19 -11.48 3.27
N SER A 210 2.76 -11.61 4.53
CA SER A 210 2.26 -10.46 5.30
C SER A 210 3.31 -9.35 5.43
N ASN A 211 4.57 -9.71 5.67
CA ASN A 211 5.68 -8.75 5.69
C ASN A 211 5.91 -8.11 4.31
N ILE A 212 5.84 -8.88 3.22
CA ILE A 212 5.94 -8.36 1.85
C ILE A 212 4.83 -7.34 1.58
N GLU A 213 3.58 -7.60 2.01
CA GLU A 213 2.47 -6.67 1.81
C GLU A 213 2.63 -5.36 2.60
N VAL A 214 3.16 -5.44 3.82
CA VAL A 214 3.54 -4.24 4.59
C VAL A 214 4.62 -3.45 3.86
N LYS A 215 5.66 -4.13 3.35
CA LYS A 215 6.74 -3.48 2.59
C LYS A 215 6.25 -2.86 1.28
N LEU A 216 5.35 -3.52 0.56
CA LEU A 216 4.74 -2.98 -0.67
C LEU A 216 3.94 -1.71 -0.38
N ARG A 217 3.16 -1.68 0.70
CA ARG A 217 2.45 -0.46 1.12
C ARG A 217 3.41 0.67 1.48
N HIS A 218 4.52 0.36 2.15
CA HIS A 218 5.56 1.34 2.45
C HIS A 218 6.19 1.89 1.16
N VAL A 219 6.57 1.01 0.23
CA VAL A 219 7.11 1.39 -1.08
C VAL A 219 6.14 2.28 -1.85
N GLN A 220 4.85 1.98 -1.85
CA GLN A 220 3.82 2.82 -2.47
C GLN A 220 3.79 4.23 -1.88
N ARG A 221 3.81 4.36 -0.55
CA ARG A 221 3.88 5.68 0.12
C ARG A 221 5.15 6.43 -0.28
N THR A 222 6.30 5.76 -0.29
CA THR A 222 7.57 6.37 -0.72
C THR A 222 7.50 6.85 -2.18
N LYS A 223 6.84 6.11 -3.08
CA LYS A 223 6.61 6.54 -4.47
C LYS A 223 5.72 7.77 -4.55
N GLU A 224 4.65 7.83 -3.76
CA GLU A 224 3.76 8.99 -3.72
C GLU A 224 4.47 10.24 -3.17
N GLU A 225 5.24 10.10 -2.10
CA GLU A 225 6.04 11.19 -1.52
C GLU A 225 7.11 11.67 -2.49
N ALA A 226 7.84 10.76 -3.14
CA ALA A 226 8.83 11.10 -4.16
C ALA A 226 8.17 11.84 -5.33
N ARG A 227 7.00 11.40 -5.78
CA ARG A 227 6.23 12.10 -6.84
C ARG A 227 5.82 13.50 -6.43
N LYS A 228 5.35 13.70 -5.20
CA LYS A 228 5.01 15.04 -4.68
C LYS A 228 6.23 15.96 -4.66
N LYS A 229 7.36 15.47 -4.14
CA LYS A 229 8.63 16.21 -4.13
C LYS A 229 9.11 16.58 -5.53
N MET A 230 8.96 15.67 -6.51
CA MET A 230 9.27 15.96 -7.91
C MET A 230 8.39 17.10 -8.45
N GLN A 231 7.08 17.04 -8.22
CA GLN A 231 6.16 18.09 -8.68
C GLN A 231 6.45 19.45 -8.04
N GLU A 232 6.77 19.47 -6.74
CA GLU A 232 7.16 20.70 -6.03
C GLU A 232 8.48 21.27 -6.56
N ALA A 233 9.49 20.43 -6.77
CA ALA A 233 10.77 20.84 -7.35
C ALA A 233 10.60 21.37 -8.79
N GLU A 234 9.78 20.72 -9.61
CA GLU A 234 9.46 21.18 -10.98
C GLU A 234 8.73 22.53 -10.97
N LYS A 235 7.77 22.72 -10.07
CA LYS A 235 7.09 24.01 -9.87
C LYS A 235 8.10 25.10 -9.48
N SER A 236 8.95 24.83 -8.50
CA SER A 236 10.00 25.77 -8.06
C SER A 236 10.95 26.13 -9.22
N ILE A 237 11.42 25.15 -10.00
CA ILE A 237 12.26 25.41 -11.18
C ILE A 237 11.51 26.28 -12.20
N SER A 238 10.22 26.02 -12.43
CA SER A 238 9.41 26.79 -13.37
C SER A 238 9.20 28.23 -12.92
N GLU A 239 9.03 28.46 -11.61
CA GLU A 239 8.87 29.80 -11.03
C GLU A 239 10.17 30.59 -11.08
N ILE A 240 11.30 29.97 -10.71
CA ILE A 240 12.63 30.60 -10.80
C ILE A 240 12.91 31.01 -12.25
N ARG A 241 12.61 30.14 -13.23
CA ARG A 241 12.74 30.46 -14.67
C ARG A 241 11.86 31.61 -15.12
N LYS A 242 10.63 31.71 -14.61
CA LYS A 242 9.74 32.84 -14.91
C LYS A 242 10.26 34.15 -14.30
N ARG A 243 10.76 34.12 -13.06
CA ARG A 243 11.33 35.30 -12.38
C ARG A 243 12.56 35.85 -13.13
N SER A 244 13.46 34.96 -13.52
CA SER A 244 14.66 35.30 -14.30
C SER A 244 14.32 35.76 -15.74
N ALA A 245 13.23 35.31 -16.34
CA ALA A 245 12.77 35.78 -17.66
C ALA A 245 12.07 37.15 -17.64
N VAL A 246 11.44 37.56 -16.53
CA VAL A 246 10.69 38.83 -16.42
C VAL A 246 11.58 40.03 -16.05
N GLY A 247 12.91 39.85 -15.96
CA GLY A 247 13.86 40.97 -15.85
C GLY A 247 13.74 41.78 -14.55
N LYS A 248 13.16 41.23 -13.48
CA LYS A 248 13.27 41.82 -12.14
C LYS A 248 14.73 41.69 -11.71
N LYS A 249 15.34 42.81 -11.27
CA LYS A 249 16.78 42.98 -11.02
C LYS A 249 17.44 41.72 -10.41
N PRO A 250 18.57 41.26 -10.98
CA PRO A 250 19.17 39.99 -10.61
C PRO A 250 19.88 40.09 -9.25
N GLN A 251 19.41 39.32 -8.27
CA GLN A 251 20.31 38.74 -7.27
C GLN A 251 20.87 37.44 -7.85
N GLY A 252 21.61 37.52 -8.97
CA GLY A 252 21.93 36.36 -9.82
C GLY A 252 22.52 35.15 -9.08
N LYS A 253 23.33 35.37 -8.04
CA LYS A 253 23.85 34.29 -7.19
C LYS A 253 22.75 33.54 -6.41
N GLN A 254 21.75 34.26 -5.92
CA GLN A 254 20.69 33.70 -5.09
C GLN A 254 19.70 32.88 -5.92
N GLU A 255 19.38 33.34 -7.14
CA GLU A 255 18.55 32.57 -8.09
C GLU A 255 19.26 31.32 -8.62
N ASP A 256 20.58 31.41 -8.86
CA ASP A 256 21.39 30.26 -9.27
C ASP A 256 21.47 29.20 -8.15
N ASP A 257 21.70 29.62 -6.90
CA ASP A 257 21.71 28.75 -5.72
C ASP A 257 20.34 28.08 -5.48
N GLU A 258 19.24 28.82 -5.64
CA GLU A 258 17.88 28.28 -5.56
C GLU A 258 17.58 27.29 -6.68
N MET A 259 18.05 27.57 -7.90
CA MET A 259 17.90 26.65 -9.03
C MET A 259 18.70 25.36 -8.83
N GLU A 260 19.92 25.46 -8.30
CA GLU A 260 20.73 24.28 -7.97
C GLU A 260 20.06 23.42 -6.89
N LYS A 261 19.55 24.04 -5.81
CA LYS A 261 18.80 23.34 -4.76
C LYS A 261 17.56 22.64 -5.30
N ALA A 262 16.77 23.32 -6.13
CA ALA A 262 15.57 22.71 -6.71
C ALA A 262 15.91 21.55 -7.67
N GLN A 263 16.99 21.66 -8.44
CA GLN A 263 17.48 20.56 -9.28
C GLN A 263 18.03 19.39 -8.46
N ALA A 264 18.71 19.66 -7.34
CA ALA A 264 19.18 18.62 -6.43
C ALA A 264 18.01 17.86 -5.81
N LEU A 265 16.96 18.56 -5.36
CA LEU A 265 15.74 17.95 -4.85
C LEU A 265 15.03 17.09 -5.90
N LEU A 266 14.97 17.56 -7.15
CA LEU A 266 14.40 16.79 -8.25
C LEU A 266 15.17 15.49 -8.50
N ARG A 267 16.50 15.54 -8.53
CA ARG A 267 17.36 14.35 -8.69
C ARG A 267 17.18 13.38 -7.53
N GLN A 268 17.21 13.87 -6.29
CA GLN A 268 17.00 13.05 -5.11
C GLN A 268 15.64 12.35 -5.13
N ALA A 269 14.58 13.05 -5.51
CA ALA A 269 13.25 12.47 -5.61
C ALA A 269 13.14 11.44 -6.76
N GLN A 270 13.83 11.66 -7.89
CA GLN A 270 13.94 10.68 -8.97
C GLN A 270 14.67 9.41 -8.53
N ASP A 271 15.79 9.54 -7.81
CA ASP A 271 16.55 8.41 -7.29
C ASP A 271 15.72 7.61 -6.28
N GLN A 272 15.01 8.29 -5.38
CA GLN A 272 14.05 7.66 -4.45
C GLN A 272 12.96 6.88 -5.19
N LEU A 273 12.41 7.45 -6.26
CA LEU A 273 11.39 6.79 -7.07
C LEU A 273 11.95 5.55 -7.79
N GLN A 274 13.17 5.61 -8.31
CA GLN A 274 13.83 4.47 -8.95
C GLN A 274 14.12 3.35 -7.96
N GLN A 275 14.68 3.68 -6.80
CA GLN A 275 14.92 2.70 -5.73
C GLN A 275 13.62 2.04 -5.26
N ALA A 276 12.55 2.83 -5.12
CA ALA A 276 11.25 2.33 -4.73
C ALA A 276 10.65 1.39 -5.80
N ASN A 277 10.77 1.72 -7.10
CA ASN A 277 10.35 0.83 -8.18
C ASN A 277 11.13 -0.49 -8.19
N HIS A 278 12.45 -0.44 -8.03
CA HIS A 278 13.28 -1.65 -7.97
C HIS A 278 12.88 -2.54 -6.78
N SER A 279 12.67 -1.93 -5.61
CA SER A 279 12.20 -2.63 -4.41
C SER A 279 10.82 -3.27 -4.61
N GLU A 280 9.91 -2.58 -5.31
CA GLU A 280 8.58 -3.10 -5.66
C GLU A 280 8.68 -4.34 -6.55
N GLU A 281 9.51 -4.31 -7.59
CA GLU A 281 9.73 -5.43 -8.50
C GLU A 281 10.27 -6.67 -7.76
N GLU A 282 11.26 -6.49 -6.88
CA GLU A 282 11.80 -7.59 -6.08
C GLU A 282 10.76 -8.20 -5.13
N LEU A 283 9.97 -7.35 -4.47
CA LEU A 283 8.92 -7.80 -3.56
C LEU A 283 7.81 -8.54 -4.30
N LEU A 284 7.40 -8.07 -5.48
CA LEU A 284 6.41 -8.73 -6.33
C LEU A 284 6.94 -10.08 -6.86
N LYS A 285 8.22 -10.17 -7.21
CA LYS A 285 8.85 -11.43 -7.61
C LYS A 285 8.82 -12.45 -6.46
N LYS A 286 9.23 -12.05 -5.25
CA LYS A 286 9.17 -12.89 -4.05
C LYS A 286 7.74 -13.32 -3.71
N LYS A 287 6.76 -12.42 -3.85
CA LYS A 287 5.34 -12.75 -3.68
C LYS A 287 4.90 -13.86 -4.63
N LYS A 288 5.21 -13.75 -5.93
CA LYS A 288 4.88 -14.76 -6.94
C LYS A 288 5.54 -16.11 -6.66
N GLU A 289 6.80 -16.11 -6.21
CA GLU A 289 7.51 -17.34 -5.84
C GLU A 289 6.80 -18.06 -4.67
N ILE A 290 6.39 -17.33 -3.64
CA ILE A 290 5.66 -17.89 -2.50
C ILE A 290 4.27 -18.39 -2.92
N GLU A 291 3.53 -17.63 -3.72
CA GLU A 291 2.22 -18.07 -4.26
C GLU A 291 2.33 -19.35 -5.08
N THR A 292 3.40 -19.48 -5.87
CA THR A 292 3.69 -20.69 -6.64
C THR A 292 3.98 -21.88 -5.73
N ASN A 293 4.75 -21.66 -4.66
CA ASN A 293 5.02 -22.68 -3.65
C ASN A 293 3.75 -23.12 -2.93
N PHE A 294 2.84 -22.19 -2.59
CA PHE A 294 1.54 -22.54 -2.03
C PHE A 294 0.71 -23.42 -2.96
N ARG A 295 0.63 -23.07 -4.26
CA ARG A 295 -0.08 -23.91 -5.24
C ARG A 295 0.50 -25.31 -5.35
N LYS A 296 1.83 -25.45 -5.34
CA LYS A 296 2.50 -26.76 -5.34
C LYS A 296 2.19 -27.56 -4.09
N MET A 297 2.21 -26.93 -2.91
CA MET A 297 1.88 -27.62 -1.67
C MET A 297 0.40 -28.04 -1.63
N GLN A 298 -0.50 -27.20 -2.11
CA GLN A 298 -1.93 -27.54 -2.23
C GLN A 298 -2.16 -28.73 -3.17
N SER A 299 -1.50 -28.75 -4.34
CA SER A 299 -1.64 -29.88 -5.27
C SER A 299 -1.09 -31.19 -4.69
N HIS A 300 0.01 -31.15 -3.92
CA HIS A 300 0.53 -32.32 -3.20
C HIS A 300 -0.46 -32.85 -2.15
N LEU A 301 -1.16 -31.96 -1.44
CA LEU A 301 -2.18 -32.35 -0.46
C LEU A 301 -3.40 -32.98 -1.13
N GLU A 302 -3.86 -32.42 -2.25
CA GLU A 302 -4.99 -32.95 -3.02
C GLU A 302 -4.66 -34.30 -3.67
N ALA A 303 -3.46 -34.46 -4.21
CA ALA A 303 -2.99 -35.74 -4.77
C ALA A 303 -2.90 -36.84 -3.71
N ARG A 304 -2.42 -36.51 -2.50
CA ARG A 304 -2.41 -37.46 -1.36
C ARG A 304 -3.81 -37.86 -0.88
N LYS A 305 -4.79 -36.95 -0.94
CA LYS A 305 -6.20 -37.30 -0.64
C LYS A 305 -6.78 -38.28 -1.65
N LYS A 306 -6.48 -38.10 -2.94
CA LYS A 306 -6.94 -39.01 -4.02
C LYS A 306 -6.24 -40.38 -4.00
N GLY A 307 -4.97 -40.44 -3.57
CA GLY A 307 -4.21 -41.70 -3.48
C GLY A 307 -4.55 -42.60 -2.28
N LYS A 308 -5.31 -42.10 -1.29
CA LYS A 308 -5.76 -42.89 -0.12
C LYS A 308 -7.17 -43.51 -0.28
N GLY A 309 -7.78 -43.40 -1.45
CA GLY A 309 -9.12 -43.94 -1.75
C GLY A 309 -9.14 -45.33 -2.40
N ASN A 310 -7.99 -45.97 -2.60
CA ASN A 310 -7.88 -47.36 -3.09
C ASN A 310 -7.20 -48.22 -2.02
N TYR A 311 -7.88 -48.50 -0.92
CA TYR A 311 -7.64 -49.64 -0.04
C TYR A 311 -8.96 -50.04 0.61
#